data_AF-A0A7X7YJG7-F1
#
_entry.id   AF-A0A7X7YJG7-F1
#
_cell.length_a   1.000
_cell.length_b   1.000
_cell.length_c   1.000
_cell.angle_alpha   90.00
_cell.angle_beta   90.00
_cell.angle_gamma   90.00
#
_symmetry.space_group_name_H-M   'P 1'
#
loop_
_entity.id
_entity.type
_entity.pdbx_description
1 polymer ?
#
loop_
_entity_poly.entity_id
_entity_poly.type
_entity_poly.pdbx_seq_one_letter_code
_entity_poly.pdbx_strand_id
1 'polypeptide(L)' 'MDSDIYLLISTEEAAQRLGLCVSSFYQGLSSGRIGPTGVKIGKRRLFDPEELAAWVKAGCPCRRQWMAMKGNGP' A
#
# COMPACT_ATOMS: atom_id res chain seq x y z
N MET A 1 -6.99 2.43 -18.83
CA MET A 1 -6.90 3.90 -18.67
C MET A 1 -5.64 4.16 -17.88
N ASP A 2 -4.68 4.83 -18.49
CA ASP A 2 -3.31 5.04 -17.99
C ASP A 2 -3.28 5.68 -16.60
N SER A 3 -2.97 4.87 -15.58
CA SER A 3 -2.76 5.30 -14.20
C SER A 3 -1.37 5.92 -13.97
N ASP A 4 -0.62 6.21 -15.03
CA ASP A 4 0.79 6.67 -14.98
C ASP A 4 0.94 8.17 -14.62
N ILE A 5 -0.17 8.93 -14.61
CA ILE A 5 -0.16 10.39 -14.34
C ILE A 5 -0.32 10.72 -12.84
N TYR A 6 -0.73 9.76 -12.01
CA TYR A 6 -1.07 10.04 -10.60
C TYR A 6 0.02 9.60 -9.63
N LEU A 7 0.50 10.54 -8.81
CA LEU A 7 1.44 10.27 -7.70
C LEU A 7 0.85 9.36 -6.61
N LEU A 8 -0.47 9.36 -6.45
CA LEU A 8 -1.16 8.49 -5.49
C LEU A 8 -2.30 7.74 -6.19
N ILE A 9 -2.38 6.45 -5.95
CA ILE A 9 -3.38 5.56 -6.54
C ILE A 9 -4.47 5.19 -5.52
N SER A 10 -5.66 4.86 -6.00
CA SER A 10 -6.76 4.44 -5.13
C SER A 10 -6.50 3.07 -4.50
N THR A 11 -7.26 2.73 -3.45
CA THR A 11 -7.27 1.38 -2.88
C THR A 11 -7.55 0.30 -3.93
N GLU A 12 -8.46 0.57 -4.87
CA GLU A 12 -8.86 -0.38 -5.91
C GLU A 12 -7.73 -0.63 -6.91
N GLU A 13 -7.02 0.43 -7.29
CA GLU A 13 -5.84 0.34 -8.15
C GLU A 13 -4.68 -0.35 -7.42
N ALA A 14 -4.44 -0.01 -6.16
CA ALA A 14 -3.42 -0.64 -5.33
C ALA A 14 -3.65 -2.16 -5.18
N ALA A 15 -4.90 -2.57 -4.94
CA ALA A 15 -5.26 -3.99 -4.87
C ALA A 15 -5.02 -4.70 -6.20
N GLN A 16 -5.44 -4.10 -7.32
CA GLN A 16 -5.23 -4.66 -8.66
C GLN A 16 -3.75 -4.81 -9.01
N ARG A 17 -2.92 -3.81 -8.71
CA ARG A 17 -1.47 -3.87 -8.93
C ARG A 17 -0.78 -4.96 -8.12
N LEU A 18 -1.33 -5.33 -6.97
CA LEU A 18 -0.85 -6.45 -6.16
C LEU A 18 -1.49 -7.80 -6.53
N GLY A 19 -2.37 -7.84 -7.52
CA GLY A 19 -3.11 -9.05 -7.90
C GLY A 19 -4.12 -9.52 -6.86
N LEU A 20 -4.64 -8.61 -6.02
CA LEU A 20 -5.57 -8.90 -4.94
C LEU A 20 -6.97 -8.37 -5.23
N CYS A 21 -7.98 -9.07 -4.71
CA CYS A 21 -9.32 -8.51 -4.59
C CYS A 21 -9.34 -7.35 -3.58
N VAL A 22 -10.16 -6.34 -3.84
CA VAL A 22 -10.27 -5.14 -2.99
C VAL A 22 -10.65 -5.49 -1.55
N SER A 23 -11.53 -6.48 -1.36
CA SER A 23 -11.91 -6.99 -0.02
C SER A 23 -10.74 -7.61 0.73
N SER A 24 -9.95 -8.45 0.07
CA SER A 24 -8.73 -9.04 0.64
C SER A 24 -7.69 -7.98 0.99
N PHE A 25 -7.57 -6.94 0.15
CA PHE A 25 -6.71 -5.80 0.41
C PHE A 25 -7.19 -5.04 1.66
N TYR A 26 -8.49 -4.74 1.79
CA TYR A 26 -9.04 -4.12 2.99
C TYR A 26 -8.84 -4.98 4.25
N GLN A 27 -9.02 -6.30 4.16
CA GLN A 27 -8.77 -7.21 5.28
C GLN A 27 -7.29 -7.22 5.65
N GLY A 28 -6.39 -7.22 4.67
CA GLY A 28 -4.95 -7.10 4.87
C GLY A 28 -4.54 -5.78 5.52
N LEU A 29 -5.18 -4.68 5.13
CA LEU A 29 -5.00 -3.37 5.78
C LEU A 29 -5.53 -3.37 7.21
N SER A 30 -6.73 -3.91 7.46
CA SER A 30 -7.34 -3.92 8.79
C SER A 30 -6.53 -4.79 9.77
N SER A 31 -6.10 -5.97 9.32
CA SER A 31 -5.28 -6.90 10.11
C SER A 31 -3.81 -6.48 10.25
N GLY A 32 -3.35 -5.50 9.47
CA GLY A 32 -1.95 -5.09 9.46
C GLY A 32 -1.01 -6.05 8.72
N ARG A 33 -1.53 -7.00 7.95
CA ARG A 33 -0.71 -7.83 7.04
C ARG A 33 -0.11 -7.02 5.90
N ILE A 34 -0.81 -5.99 5.44
CA ILE A 34 -0.30 -5.07 4.43
C ILE A 34 0.44 -3.93 5.13
N GLY A 35 1.73 -3.81 4.78
CA GLY A 35 2.66 -2.86 5.34
C GLY A 35 2.24 -1.41 5.13
N PRO A 36 2.15 -0.97 3.85
CA PRO A 36 1.76 0.38 3.48
C PRO A 36 0.37 0.71 4.03
N THR A 37 0.29 1.81 4.77
CA THR A 37 -0.99 2.28 5.34
C THR A 37 -1.79 3.13 4.37
N GLY A 38 -1.11 3.73 3.38
CA GLY A 38 -1.67 4.78 2.54
C GLY A 38 -1.89 6.09 3.32
N VAL A 39 -2.25 7.13 2.59
CA VAL A 39 -2.60 8.46 3.09
C VAL A 39 -4.11 8.63 3.00
N LYS A 40 -4.73 9.15 4.06
CA LYS A 40 -6.16 9.46 4.09
C LYS A 40 -6.38 10.90 3.61
N ILE A 41 -7.03 11.07 2.46
CA ILE A 41 -7.42 12.37 1.92
C ILE A 41 -8.95 12.41 1.80
N GLY A 42 -9.59 13.19 2.67
CA GLY A 42 -11.04 13.21 2.82
C GLY A 42 -11.60 11.83 3.18
N LYS A 43 -12.49 11.31 2.32
CA LYS A 43 -13.10 9.97 2.48
C LYS A 43 -12.30 8.85 1.83
N ARG A 44 -11.25 9.18 1.06
CA ARG A 44 -10.47 8.20 0.29
C ARG A 44 -9.16 7.89 1.00
N ARG A 45 -8.72 6.64 0.86
CA ARG A 45 -7.36 6.21 1.18
C ARG A 45 -6.62 6.04 -0.14
N LEU A 46 -5.49 6.71 -0.27
CA LEU A 46 -4.65 6.67 -1.46
C LEU A 46 -3.29 6.08 -1.08
N PHE A 47 -2.65 5.42 -2.03
CA PHE A 47 -1.37 4.73 -1.83
C PHE A 47 -0.33 5.29 -2.79
N ASP A 48 0.89 5.37 -2.31
CA ASP A 48 2.02 5.66 -3.16
C ASP A 48 2.40 4.36 -3.91
N PRO A 49 2.36 4.36 -5.27
CA PRO A 49 2.76 3.20 -6.05
C PRO A 49 4.24 2.82 -5.83
N GLU A 50 5.11 3.80 -5.56
CA GLU A 50 6.53 3.54 -5.30
C GLU A 50 6.72 2.82 -3.95
N GLU A 51 6.03 3.27 -2.89
CA GLU A 51 6.00 2.59 -1.59
C GLU A 51 5.47 1.16 -1.70
N LEU A 52 4.40 0.94 -2.47
CA LEU A 52 3.87 -0.41 -2.71
C LEU A 52 4.90 -1.30 -3.39
N ALA A 53 5.61 -0.79 -4.40
CA ALA A 53 6.66 -1.53 -5.08
C ALA A 53 7.85 -1.84 -4.14
N ALA A 54 8.26 -0.87 -3.32
CA ALA A 54 9.31 -1.05 -2.32
C ALA A 54 8.93 -2.11 -1.27
N TRP A 55 7.68 -2.10 -0.82
CA TRP A 55 7.15 -3.09 0.11
C TRP A 55 7.15 -4.51 -0.47
N VAL A 56 6.76 -4.66 -1.75
CA VAL A 56 6.84 -5.95 -2.45
C VAL A 56 8.29 -6.42 -2.56
N LYS A 57 9.22 -5.54 -2.95
CA LYS A 57 10.67 -5.84 -3.02
C LYS A 57 11.25 -6.25 -1.66
N ALA A 58 10.72 -5.72 -0.57
CA ALA A 58 11.10 -6.09 0.80
C ALA A 58 10.49 -7.43 1.29
N GLY A 59 9.74 -8.14 0.43
CA GLY A 59 9.15 -9.44 0.76
C GLY A 59 7.80 -9.35 1.47
N CYS A 60 7.05 -8.26 1.24
CA CYS A 60 5.72 -8.05 1.79
C CYS A 60 5.63 -8.12 3.34
N PRO A 61 6.52 -7.45 4.09
CA PRO A 61 6.52 -7.49 5.55
C PRO A 61 5.22 -6.94 6.15
N CYS A 62 4.78 -7.44 7.31
CA CYS A 62 3.59 -6.91 7.96
C CYS A 62 3.79 -5.45 8.41
N ARG A 63 2.71 -4.71 8.68
CA ARG A 63 2.76 -3.28 9.05
C ARG A 63 3.76 -2.95 10.13
N ARG A 64 3.81 -3.74 11.19
CA ARG A 64 4.75 -3.52 12.29
C ARG A 64 6.21 -3.61 11.81
N GLN A 65 6.51 -4.62 10.99
CA GLN A 65 7.85 -4.81 10.42
C GLN A 65 8.18 -3.72 9.39
N TRP A 66 7.23 -3.39 8.51
CA TRP A 66 7.39 -2.36 7.50
C TRP A 66 7.67 -0.98 8.11
N MET A 67 6.92 -0.61 9.16
CA MET A 67 7.14 0.64 9.88
C MET A 67 8.50 0.66 10.60
N ALA A 68 8.93 -0.47 11.17
CA ALA A 68 10.26 -0.59 11.77
C ALA A 68 11.39 -0.43 10.73
N MET A 69 11.21 -0.95 9.51
CA MET A 69 12.16 -0.76 8.41
C MET A 69 12.19 0.70 7.93
N LYS A 70 11.03 1.35 7.77
CA LYS A 70 10.95 2.76 7.34
C LYS A 70 11.45 3.74 8.40
N GLY A 71 11.25 3.45 9.68
CA GLY A 71 11.76 4.26 10.80
C GLY A 71 13.29 4.18 10.97
N ASN A 72 13.96 3.35 10.17
CA ASN A 72 15.41 3.21 10.13
C ASN A 72 16.03 3.79 8.84
N GLY A 73 15.30 4.63 8.11
CA GLY A 73 15.91 5.53 7.10
C GLY A 73 16.63 6.70 7.79
N PRO A 74 17.73 7.22 7.23
CA PRO A 74 18.64 8.15 7.90
C PRO A 74 17.99 9.42 8.45
#